data_AF-A0A7C3WAA2-F1
#
_entry.id   AF-A0A7C3WAA2-F1
#
_cell.length_a   1.000
_cell.length_b   1.000
_cell.length_c   1.000
_cell.angle_alpha   90.00
_cell.angle_beta   90.00
_cell.angle_gamma   90.00
#
_symmetry.space_group_name_H-M   'P 1'
#
loop_
_entity.id
_entity.type
_entity.pdbx_description
1 polymer ?
#
loop_
_entity_poly.entity_id
_entity_poly.type
_entity_poly.pdbx_seq_one_letter_code
_entity_poly.pdbx_strand_id
1 'polypeptide(L)'
;SHGLGRRGTQLAAVIAGALGMLTVGWVDDRYELRPSVKFAAQCLVAILVTASGVRITLFVPNLVFSYAVTILWILTVTNAFNFMDNMNGLSAGVAAIAALSFALKAAAAGQYLVASLGLLITGALAGFLPYNFPRASVFLGDSGSHLVGYLVSVLAILPHFYSADNPAALAVLNPLLILAVPLGDLVWVVLLRWRMGQPFYVGDNNHLSHRLVKCGWSQTRAVVFLWLLTAITGAVSLL
;
A
#
# COMPACT_ATOMS: atom_id res chain seq x y z
N SER A 1 -19.82 5.18 -25.87
CA SER A 1 -19.10 6.35 -25.30
C SER A 1 -18.96 6.35 -23.77
N HIS A 2 -19.65 5.48 -23.01
CA HIS A 2 -19.71 5.54 -21.53
C HIS A 2 -18.47 4.98 -20.77
N GLY A 3 -17.57 4.25 -21.42
CA GLY A 3 -16.42 3.60 -20.75
C GLY A 3 -15.19 4.49 -20.57
N LEU A 4 -14.84 5.31 -21.58
CA LEU A 4 -13.63 6.13 -21.57
C LEU A 4 -13.71 7.31 -20.60
N GLY A 5 -14.84 8.02 -20.56
CA GLY A 5 -15.04 9.15 -19.64
C GLY A 5 -15.03 8.72 -18.17
N ARG A 6 -15.65 7.58 -17.85
CA ARG A 6 -15.64 7.02 -16.48
C ARG A 6 -14.25 6.53 -16.06
N ARG A 7 -13.50 5.88 -16.96
CA ARG A 7 -12.12 5.48 -16.67
C ARG A 7 -11.19 6.69 -16.55
N GLY A 8 -11.40 7.72 -17.38
CA GLY A 8 -10.63 8.97 -17.31
C GLY A 8 -10.83 9.73 -16.00
N THR A 9 -12.07 9.84 -15.53
CA THR A 9 -12.38 10.45 -14.22
C THR A 9 -11.79 9.66 -13.06
N GLN A 10 -11.84 8.33 -13.09
CA GLN A 10 -11.18 7.48 -12.10
C GLN A 10 -9.66 7.66 -12.10
N LEU A 11 -9.02 7.65 -13.28
CA LEU A 11 -7.58 7.89 -13.39
C LEU A 11 -7.19 9.28 -12.87
N ALA A 12 -7.96 10.31 -13.22
CA ALA A 12 -7.72 11.67 -12.73
C ALA A 12 -7.84 11.74 -11.20
N ALA A 13 -8.85 11.08 -10.62
CA ALA A 13 -9.00 11.00 -9.16
C ALA A 13 -7.84 10.24 -8.50
N VAL A 14 -7.37 9.15 -9.11
CA VAL A 14 -6.21 8.39 -8.61
C VAL A 14 -4.96 9.27 -8.60
N ILE A 15 -4.69 10.00 -9.68
CA ILE A 15 -3.55 10.92 -9.80
C ILE A 15 -3.68 12.08 -8.80
N ALA A 16 -4.86 12.69 -8.68
CA ALA A 16 -5.11 13.75 -7.73
C ALA A 16 -4.89 13.30 -6.29
N GLY A 17 -5.35 12.08 -5.94
CA GLY A 17 -5.09 11.49 -4.62
C GLY A 17 -3.62 11.16 -4.40
N ALA A 18 -2.89 10.71 -5.43
CA ALA A 18 -1.44 10.48 -5.36
C ALA A 18 -0.69 11.78 -5.06
N LEU A 19 -1.01 12.86 -5.79
CA LEU A 19 -0.46 14.20 -5.52
C LEU A 19 -0.84 14.71 -4.13
N GLY A 20 -2.08 14.43 -3.68
CA GLY A 20 -2.52 14.75 -2.33
C GLY A 20 -1.70 14.05 -1.25
N MET A 21 -1.51 12.74 -1.35
CA MET A 21 -0.71 11.95 -0.40
C MET A 21 0.76 12.35 -0.42
N LEU A 22 1.32 12.61 -1.60
CA LEU A 22 2.67 13.15 -1.75
C LEU A 22 2.80 14.51 -1.04
N THR A 23 1.81 15.39 -1.23
CA THR A 23 1.80 16.72 -0.59
C THR A 23 1.70 16.61 0.91
N VAL A 24 0.82 15.73 1.43
CA VAL A 24 0.69 15.49 2.87
C VAL A 24 2.01 15.02 3.46
N GLY A 25 2.64 14.01 2.84
CA GLY A 25 3.92 13.50 3.30
C GLY A 25 5.05 14.53 3.19
N TRP A 26 5.07 15.35 2.14
CA TRP A 26 6.06 16.42 1.99
C TRP A 26 5.92 17.53 3.02
N VAL A 27 4.67 17.91 3.34
CA VAL A 27 4.40 18.86 4.42
C VAL A 27 4.79 18.24 5.78
N ASP A 28 4.56 16.95 5.98
CA ASP A 28 4.96 16.24 7.20
C ASP A 28 6.49 16.17 7.37
N ASP A 29 7.22 15.78 6.33
CA ASP A 29 8.69 15.75 6.31
C ASP A 29 9.31 17.13 6.63
N ARG A 30 8.61 18.23 6.32
CA ARG A 30 9.09 19.60 6.53
C ARG A 30 8.70 20.20 7.88
N TYR A 31 7.49 19.89 8.38
CA TYR A 31 6.89 20.60 9.50
C TYR A 31 6.50 19.70 10.67
N GLU A 32 6.70 18.38 10.58
CA GLU A 32 6.31 17.39 11.59
C GLU A 32 4.84 17.58 12.03
N LEU A 33 3.91 17.21 11.14
CA LEU A 33 2.48 17.40 11.39
C LEU A 33 2.01 16.58 12.59
N ARG A 34 1.01 17.12 13.29
CA ARG A 34 0.30 16.36 14.31
C ARG A 34 -0.33 15.12 13.68
N PRO A 35 -0.25 13.93 14.32
CA PRO A 35 -0.81 12.69 13.78
C PRO A 35 -2.29 12.79 13.37
N SER A 36 -3.10 13.58 14.11
CA SER A 36 -4.51 13.81 13.79
C SER A 36 -4.71 14.60 12.49
N VAL A 37 -3.87 15.61 12.22
CA VAL A 37 -3.93 16.42 11.00
C VAL A 37 -3.53 15.58 9.80
N LYS A 38 -2.45 14.81 9.94
CA LYS A 38 -1.98 13.86 8.93
C LYS A 38 -3.06 12.84 8.57
N PHE A 39 -3.65 12.21 9.59
CA PHE A 39 -4.71 11.23 9.41
C PHE A 39 -5.97 11.85 8.77
N ALA A 40 -6.36 13.06 9.18
CA ALA A 40 -7.50 13.76 8.57
C ALA A 40 -7.27 14.04 7.07
N ALA A 41 -6.06 14.42 6.69
CA ALA A 41 -5.71 14.65 5.28
C ALA A 41 -5.72 13.34 4.47
N GLN A 42 -5.17 12.25 5.03
CA GLN A 42 -5.26 10.92 4.43
C GLN A 42 -6.73 10.48 4.25
N CYS A 43 -7.58 10.72 5.25
CA CYS A 43 -9.03 10.44 5.18
C CYS A 43 -9.70 11.22 4.05
N LEU A 44 -9.38 12.51 3.91
CA LEU A 44 -9.94 13.35 2.84
C LEU A 44 -9.57 12.79 1.46
N VAL A 45 -8.30 12.45 1.24
CA VAL A 45 -7.85 11.83 -0.02
C VAL A 45 -8.58 10.50 -0.27
N ALA A 46 -8.68 9.64 0.75
CA ALA A 46 -9.38 8.37 0.65
C ALA A 46 -10.86 8.54 0.30
N ILE A 47 -11.55 9.53 0.88
CA ILE A 47 -12.95 9.85 0.56
C ILE A 47 -13.08 10.29 -0.90
N LEU A 48 -12.22 11.19 -1.37
CA LEU A 48 -12.29 11.73 -2.73
C LEU A 48 -12.05 10.67 -3.81
N VAL A 49 -11.04 9.81 -3.63
CA VAL A 49 -10.80 8.72 -4.60
C VAL A 49 -11.93 7.69 -4.56
N THR A 50 -12.47 7.38 -3.38
CA THR A 50 -13.59 6.45 -3.22
C THR A 50 -14.86 7.00 -3.89
N ALA A 51 -15.10 8.31 -3.79
CA ALA A 51 -16.23 9.00 -4.44
C ALA A 51 -16.16 8.96 -5.97
N SER A 52 -14.97 8.83 -6.57
CA SER A 52 -14.80 8.62 -8.02
C SER A 52 -15.25 7.23 -8.50
N GLY A 53 -15.59 6.34 -7.58
CA GLY A 53 -16.07 4.99 -7.85
C GLY A 53 -15.00 3.90 -7.76
N VAL A 54 -13.76 4.22 -7.39
CA VAL A 54 -12.73 3.25 -7.00
C VAL A 54 -13.11 2.67 -5.64
N ARG A 55 -13.77 1.51 -5.61
CA ARG A 55 -14.42 0.99 -4.41
C ARG A 55 -14.35 -0.53 -4.31
N ILE A 56 -14.19 -1.00 -3.08
CA ILE A 56 -14.35 -2.39 -2.69
C ILE A 56 -15.83 -2.65 -2.40
N THR A 57 -16.41 -3.69 -3.02
CA THR A 57 -17.83 -4.05 -2.84
C THR A 57 -18.03 -5.27 -1.95
N LEU A 58 -17.07 -6.20 -1.88
CA LEU A 58 -17.12 -7.48 -1.14
C LEU A 58 -18.44 -8.25 -1.29
N PHE A 59 -19.09 -8.16 -2.45
CA PHE A 59 -20.40 -8.79 -2.70
C PHE A 59 -21.53 -8.30 -1.77
N VAL A 60 -21.33 -7.19 -1.06
CA VAL A 60 -22.34 -6.56 -0.19
C VAL A 60 -22.98 -5.40 -0.96
N PRO A 61 -24.29 -5.45 -1.29
CA PRO A 61 -24.98 -4.38 -2.02
C PRO A 61 -25.34 -3.21 -1.10
N ASN A 62 -24.38 -2.73 -0.30
CA ASN A 62 -24.56 -1.60 0.60
C ASN A 62 -23.50 -0.53 0.29
N LEU A 63 -23.97 0.64 -0.10
CA LEU A 63 -23.12 1.75 -0.51
C LEU A 63 -22.24 2.23 0.64
N VAL A 64 -22.83 2.46 1.82
CA VAL A 64 -22.14 2.96 3.01
C VAL A 64 -21.03 2.00 3.43
N PHE A 65 -21.31 0.69 3.41
CA PHE A 65 -20.33 -0.35 3.69
C PHE A 65 -19.17 -0.30 2.68
N SER A 66 -19.46 -0.20 1.39
CA SER A 66 -18.45 -0.12 0.33
C SER A 66 -17.54 1.10 0.50
N TYR A 67 -18.09 2.26 0.84
CA TYR A 67 -17.30 3.46 1.16
C TYR A 67 -16.43 3.25 2.40
N ALA A 68 -17.04 2.78 3.50
CA ALA A 68 -16.35 2.61 4.77
C ALA A 68 -15.17 1.63 4.66
N VAL A 69 -15.38 0.47 4.03
CA VAL A 69 -14.32 -0.54 3.88
C VAL A 69 -13.22 -0.08 2.93
N THR A 70 -13.55 0.67 1.87
CA THR A 70 -12.56 1.23 0.94
C THR A 70 -11.69 2.27 1.62
N ILE A 71 -12.31 3.21 2.36
CA ILE A 71 -11.58 4.23 3.11
C ILE A 71 -10.67 3.58 4.14
N LEU A 72 -11.20 2.63 4.92
CA LEU A 72 -10.42 1.90 5.91
C LEU A 72 -9.25 1.16 5.28
N TRP A 73 -9.46 0.51 4.13
CA TRP A 73 -8.41 -0.18 3.38
C TRP A 73 -7.30 0.77 2.95
N ILE A 74 -7.64 1.89 2.31
CA ILE A 74 -6.65 2.88 1.84
C ILE A 74 -5.84 3.41 3.02
N LEU A 75 -6.50 3.78 4.12
CA LEU A 75 -5.83 4.27 5.32
C LEU A 75 -4.92 3.21 5.93
N THR A 76 -5.38 1.96 6.01
CA THR A 76 -4.62 0.84 6.58
C THR A 76 -3.36 0.57 5.77
N VAL A 77 -3.48 0.41 4.45
CA VAL A 77 -2.33 0.11 3.59
C VAL A 77 -1.37 1.31 3.54
N THR A 78 -1.88 2.54 3.47
CA THR A 78 -1.04 3.75 3.51
C THR A 78 -0.20 3.82 4.78
N ASN A 79 -0.82 3.61 5.95
CA ASN A 79 -0.11 3.62 7.22
C ASN A 79 0.78 2.39 7.41
N ALA A 80 0.43 1.23 6.83
CA ALA A 80 1.30 0.05 6.84
C ALA A 80 2.63 0.33 6.14
N PHE A 81 2.62 0.95 4.96
CA PHE A 81 3.84 1.30 4.23
C PHE A 81 4.64 2.43 4.89
N ASN A 82 3.95 3.36 5.55
CA ASN A 82 4.59 4.39 6.37
C ASN A 82 5.34 3.79 7.57
N PHE A 83 4.68 2.90 8.31
CA PHE A 83 5.27 2.20 9.47
C PHE A 83 6.41 1.26 9.06
N MET A 84 6.29 0.65 7.89
CA MET A 84 7.31 -0.21 7.32
C MET A 84 8.57 0.54 6.85
N ASP A 85 8.50 1.84 6.62
CA ASP A 85 9.63 2.68 6.18
C ASP A 85 10.62 2.97 7.34
N ASN A 86 10.99 1.93 8.08
CA ASN A 86 11.90 1.97 9.22
C ASN A 86 13.30 1.40 8.90
N MET A 87 13.52 0.88 7.69
CA MET A 87 14.82 0.42 7.21
C MET A 87 15.01 0.72 5.72
N ASN A 88 16.23 1.10 5.36
CA ASN A 88 16.67 1.32 3.98
C ASN A 88 16.26 0.16 3.06
N GLY A 89 15.49 0.46 2.02
CA GLY A 89 14.99 -0.48 1.02
C GLY A 89 13.72 -1.24 1.40
N LEU A 90 13.30 -1.22 2.66
CA LEU A 90 12.23 -2.10 3.12
C LEU A 90 10.89 -1.76 2.45
N SER A 91 10.39 -0.54 2.70
CA SER A 91 9.09 -0.09 2.17
C SER A 91 9.06 -0.09 0.64
N ALA A 92 10.08 0.51 0.01
CA ALA A 92 10.19 0.58 -1.45
C ALA A 92 10.28 -0.80 -2.12
N GLY A 93 11.05 -1.75 -1.57
CA GLY A 93 11.19 -3.07 -2.18
C GLY A 93 9.98 -3.97 -1.99
N VAL A 94 9.35 -3.94 -0.80
CA VAL A 94 8.07 -4.63 -0.57
C VAL A 94 7.00 -4.07 -1.50
N ALA A 95 6.92 -2.75 -1.68
CA ALA A 95 5.98 -2.12 -2.58
C ALA A 95 6.24 -2.46 -4.06
N ALA A 96 7.50 -2.50 -4.50
CA ALA A 96 7.86 -2.87 -5.87
C ALA A 96 7.41 -4.30 -6.20
N ILE A 97 7.66 -5.24 -5.28
CA ILE A 97 7.23 -6.64 -5.43
C ILE A 97 5.71 -6.73 -5.43
N ALA A 98 5.02 -6.06 -4.50
CA ALA A 98 3.56 -6.06 -4.42
C ALA A 98 2.93 -5.47 -5.69
N ALA A 99 3.43 -4.33 -6.17
CA ALA A 99 2.96 -3.68 -7.39
C ALA A 99 3.16 -4.57 -8.62
N LEU A 100 4.28 -5.30 -8.70
CA LEU A 100 4.55 -6.27 -9.76
C LEU A 100 3.56 -7.44 -9.69
N SER A 101 3.29 -8.00 -8.51
CA SER A 101 2.30 -9.07 -8.35
C SER A 101 0.90 -8.63 -8.78
N PHE A 102 0.47 -7.43 -8.38
CA PHE A 102 -0.80 -6.86 -8.85
C PHE A 102 -0.80 -6.64 -10.37
N ALA A 103 0.31 -6.17 -10.94
CA ALA A 103 0.41 -5.93 -12.37
C ALA A 103 0.31 -7.24 -13.18
N LEU A 104 1.02 -8.28 -12.76
CA LEU A 104 0.97 -9.59 -13.40
C LEU A 104 -0.44 -10.19 -13.32
N LYS A 105 -1.09 -10.08 -12.15
CA LYS A 105 -2.47 -10.55 -11.98
C LYS A 105 -3.46 -9.78 -12.85
N ALA A 106 -3.33 -8.46 -12.92
CA ALA A 106 -4.13 -7.61 -13.79
C ALA A 106 -3.92 -7.95 -15.27
N ALA A 107 -2.67 -8.18 -15.69
CA ALA A 107 -2.34 -8.56 -17.06
C ALA A 107 -2.94 -9.93 -17.43
N ALA A 108 -2.84 -10.92 -16.54
CA ALA A 108 -3.46 -12.24 -16.72
C ALA A 108 -4.99 -12.15 -16.84
N ALA A 109 -5.61 -11.17 -16.19
CA ALA A 109 -7.04 -10.87 -16.29
C ALA A 109 -7.41 -9.95 -17.48
N GLY A 110 -6.47 -9.61 -18.38
CA GLY A 110 -6.70 -8.72 -19.52
C GLY A 110 -6.90 -7.24 -19.15
N GLN A 111 -6.62 -6.84 -17.90
CA GLN A 111 -6.80 -5.49 -17.39
C GLN A 111 -5.54 -4.63 -17.61
N TYR A 112 -5.17 -4.44 -18.88
CA TYR A 112 -3.88 -3.85 -19.27
C TYR A 112 -3.63 -2.44 -18.69
N LEU A 113 -4.66 -1.61 -18.55
CA LEU A 113 -4.51 -0.27 -17.95
C LEU A 113 -4.02 -0.36 -16.49
N VAL A 114 -4.57 -1.30 -15.72
CA VAL A 114 -4.17 -1.53 -14.32
C VAL A 114 -2.79 -2.19 -14.26
N ALA A 115 -2.52 -3.12 -15.18
CA ALA A 115 -1.20 -3.74 -15.31
C ALA A 115 -0.10 -2.71 -15.62
N SER A 116 -0.34 -1.79 -16.55
CA SER A 116 0.59 -0.71 -16.89
C SER A 116 0.85 0.21 -15.71
N LEU A 117 -0.19 0.57 -14.93
CA LEU A 117 -0.01 1.36 -13.71
C LEU A 117 0.86 0.63 -12.67
N GLY A 118 0.64 -0.66 -12.47
CA GLY A 118 1.45 -1.47 -11.56
C GLY A 118 2.91 -1.60 -12.03
N LEU A 119 3.16 -1.76 -13.33
CA LEU A 119 4.51 -1.78 -13.91
C LEU A 119 5.21 -0.42 -13.80
N LEU A 120 4.48 0.69 -13.96
CA LEU A 120 5.03 2.03 -13.75
C LEU A 120 5.50 2.23 -12.30
N ILE A 121 4.68 1.82 -11.33
CA ILE A 121 5.03 1.89 -9.90
C ILE A 121 6.24 0.99 -9.61
N THR A 122 6.23 -0.24 -10.15
CA THR A 122 7.36 -1.17 -10.03
C THR A 122 8.65 -0.57 -10.59
N GLY A 123 8.60 0.01 -11.79
CA GLY A 123 9.75 0.63 -12.44
C GLY A 123 10.28 1.86 -11.70
N ALA A 124 9.38 2.72 -11.21
CA ALA A 124 9.77 3.89 -10.41
C ALA A 124 10.48 3.48 -9.12
N LEU A 125 9.96 2.48 -8.40
CA LEU A 125 10.57 1.97 -7.17
C LEU A 125 11.87 1.20 -7.43
N ALA A 126 11.94 0.42 -8.51
CA ALA A 126 13.17 -0.23 -8.94
C ALA A 126 14.26 0.79 -9.29
N GLY A 127 13.90 1.92 -9.90
CA GLY A 127 14.82 3.04 -10.16
C GLY A 127 15.27 3.78 -8.89
N PHE A 128 14.41 3.83 -7.88
CA PHE A 128 14.71 4.45 -6.58
C PHE A 128 15.60 3.57 -5.68
N LEU A 129 15.40 2.24 -5.70
CA LEU A 129 16.06 1.30 -4.80
C LEU A 129 17.59 1.39 -4.75
N PRO A 130 18.34 1.58 -5.86
CA PRO A 130 19.80 1.75 -5.82
C PRO A 130 20.28 2.94 -4.98
N TYR A 131 19.44 3.97 -4.81
CA TYR A 131 19.75 5.16 -3.99
C TYR A 131 19.34 4.98 -2.52
N ASN A 132 18.51 3.98 -2.22
CA ASN A 132 17.96 3.77 -0.89
C ASN A 132 18.54 2.52 -0.21
N PHE A 133 18.71 1.41 -0.93
CA PHE A 133 19.18 0.12 -0.41
C PHE A 133 20.63 -0.19 -0.83
N PRO A 134 21.46 -0.77 0.05
CA PRO A 134 21.26 -0.98 1.49
C PRO A 134 21.70 0.23 2.33
N ARG A 135 22.45 1.17 1.74
CA ARG A 135 22.94 2.40 2.36
C ARG A 135 22.30 3.58 1.64
N ALA A 136 21.32 4.20 2.28
CA ALA A 136 20.57 5.29 1.66
C ALA A 136 21.43 6.53 1.44
N SER A 137 21.50 6.99 0.20
CA SER A 137 21.84 8.37 -0.15
C SER A 137 20.58 9.24 -0.24
N VAL A 138 19.42 8.62 -0.50
CA VAL A 138 18.10 9.25 -0.51
C VAL A 138 17.13 8.41 0.32
N PHE A 139 16.42 9.06 1.25
CA PHE A 139 15.38 8.46 2.06
C PHE A 139 14.02 8.56 1.35
N LEU A 140 13.13 7.61 1.60
CA LEU A 140 11.78 7.60 1.03
C LEU A 140 10.90 8.65 1.73
N GLY A 141 10.98 8.73 3.07
CA GLY A 141 10.31 9.75 3.87
C GLY A 141 8.79 9.56 3.94
N ASP A 142 8.12 10.46 4.63
CA ASP A 142 6.65 10.46 4.71
C ASP A 142 6.05 10.80 3.33
N SER A 143 6.72 11.65 2.55
CA SER A 143 6.39 11.95 1.14
C SER A 143 6.23 10.67 0.31
N GLY A 144 7.27 9.85 0.28
CA GLY A 144 7.32 8.65 -0.55
C GLY A 144 6.48 7.52 0.02
N SER A 145 6.54 7.28 1.33
CA SER A 145 5.84 6.16 1.95
C SER A 145 4.31 6.31 1.90
N HIS A 146 3.78 7.54 2.05
CA HIS A 146 2.35 7.81 1.87
C HIS A 146 1.91 7.66 0.42
N LEU A 147 2.68 8.20 -0.54
CA LEU A 147 2.40 8.05 -1.96
C LEU A 147 2.38 6.57 -2.37
N VAL A 148 3.41 5.82 -1.97
CA VAL A 148 3.55 4.39 -2.28
C VAL A 148 2.42 3.58 -1.66
N GLY A 149 2.14 3.77 -0.37
CA GLY A 149 1.09 3.05 0.31
C GLY A 149 -0.29 3.33 -0.29
N TYR A 150 -0.57 4.59 -0.65
CA TYR A 150 -1.79 4.94 -1.37
C TYR A 150 -1.89 4.26 -2.74
N LEU A 151 -0.84 4.35 -3.57
CA LEU A 151 -0.85 3.78 -4.92
C LEU A 151 -1.01 2.25 -4.89
N VAL A 152 -0.31 1.57 -3.97
CA VAL A 152 -0.46 0.12 -3.77
C VAL A 152 -1.86 -0.23 -3.27
N SER A 153 -2.45 0.58 -2.40
CA SER A 153 -3.83 0.38 -1.92
C SER A 153 -4.85 0.50 -3.06
N VAL A 154 -4.67 1.47 -3.97
CA VAL A 154 -5.52 1.68 -5.14
C VAL A 154 -5.34 0.55 -6.16
N LEU A 155 -4.10 0.13 -6.41
CA LEU A 155 -3.80 -1.03 -7.26
C LEU A 155 -4.46 -2.31 -6.76
N ALA A 156 -4.61 -2.47 -5.45
CA ALA A 156 -5.33 -3.60 -4.88
C ALA A 156 -6.85 -3.54 -5.12
N ILE A 157 -7.42 -2.36 -5.39
CA ILE A 157 -8.86 -2.13 -5.60
C ILE A 157 -9.25 -2.19 -7.08
N LEU A 158 -8.39 -1.67 -7.97
CA LEU A 158 -8.68 -1.50 -9.39
C LEU A 158 -8.99 -2.81 -10.14
N PRO A 159 -8.28 -3.94 -9.88
CA PRO A 159 -8.71 -5.26 -10.32
C PRO A 159 -10.05 -5.54 -9.69
N HIS A 160 -11.11 -5.42 -10.48
CA HIS A 160 -12.48 -5.44 -10.02
C HIS A 160 -12.71 -6.51 -8.96
N PHE A 161 -13.10 -6.11 -7.75
CA PHE A 161 -13.78 -7.01 -6.79
C PHE A 161 -15.19 -7.41 -7.26
N TYR A 162 -15.51 -7.13 -8.53
CA TYR A 162 -16.74 -7.49 -9.21
C TYR A 162 -16.51 -7.55 -10.73
N SER A 163 -16.24 -8.74 -11.25
CA SER A 163 -16.69 -9.10 -12.59
C SER A 163 -17.80 -10.12 -12.41
N ALA A 164 -18.99 -9.84 -12.93
CA ALA A 164 -20.09 -10.82 -12.95
C ALA A 164 -19.68 -12.14 -13.60
N ASP A 165 -18.65 -12.10 -14.44
CA ASP A 165 -18.09 -13.24 -15.18
C ASP A 165 -17.03 -14.05 -14.41
N ASN A 166 -16.61 -13.64 -13.21
CA ASN A 166 -15.59 -14.38 -12.46
C ASN A 166 -15.91 -14.43 -10.94
N PRO A 167 -16.79 -15.34 -10.52
CA PRO A 167 -17.26 -15.49 -9.14
C PRO A 167 -16.23 -16.19 -8.24
N ALA A 168 -14.95 -15.85 -8.36
CA ALA A 168 -13.94 -16.35 -7.45
C ALA A 168 -14.09 -15.62 -6.11
N ALA A 169 -14.86 -16.18 -5.17
CA ALA A 169 -14.98 -15.65 -3.81
C ALA A 169 -13.61 -15.48 -3.13
N LEU A 170 -12.63 -16.30 -3.52
CA LEU A 170 -11.24 -16.21 -3.09
C LEU A 170 -10.46 -15.04 -3.68
N ALA A 171 -10.98 -14.34 -4.70
CA ALA A 171 -10.31 -13.20 -5.31
C ALA A 171 -10.09 -12.04 -4.31
N VAL A 172 -10.95 -11.95 -3.30
CA VAL A 172 -10.83 -11.01 -2.17
C VAL A 172 -9.57 -11.28 -1.33
N LEU A 173 -9.04 -12.50 -1.33
CA LEU A 173 -7.85 -12.86 -0.58
C LEU A 173 -6.55 -12.42 -1.26
N ASN A 174 -6.56 -12.13 -2.57
CA ASN A 174 -5.32 -11.84 -3.30
C ASN A 174 -4.59 -10.62 -2.74
N PRO A 175 -5.24 -9.47 -2.50
CA PRO A 175 -4.54 -8.33 -1.93
C PRO A 175 -4.04 -8.59 -0.52
N LEU A 176 -4.75 -9.41 0.26
CA LEU A 176 -4.32 -9.80 1.61
C LEU A 176 -3.06 -10.69 1.55
N LEU A 177 -2.97 -11.59 0.57
CA LEU A 177 -1.77 -12.41 0.35
C LEU A 177 -0.60 -11.56 -0.12
N ILE A 178 -0.79 -10.74 -1.16
CA ILE A 178 0.26 -9.87 -1.73
C ILE A 178 0.80 -8.90 -0.68
N LEU A 179 -0.07 -8.39 0.19
CA LEU A 179 0.28 -7.42 1.24
C LEU A 179 0.42 -8.06 2.62
N ALA A 180 0.61 -9.38 2.70
CA ALA A 180 0.69 -10.10 3.97
C ALA A 180 1.80 -9.57 4.88
N VAL A 181 2.95 -9.20 4.32
CA VAL A 181 4.09 -8.66 5.07
C VAL A 181 3.77 -7.28 5.67
N PRO A 182 3.38 -6.25 4.89
CA PRO A 182 3.06 -4.94 5.46
C PRO A 182 1.84 -4.94 6.38
N LEU A 183 0.80 -5.69 6.04
CA LEU A 183 -0.39 -5.79 6.89
C LEU A 183 -0.09 -6.56 8.18
N GLY A 184 0.66 -7.66 8.09
CA GLY A 184 1.06 -8.46 9.25
C GLY A 184 1.94 -7.67 10.22
N ASP A 185 2.90 -6.89 9.71
CA ASP A 185 3.74 -6.01 10.53
C ASP A 185 2.90 -4.93 11.24
N LEU A 186 2.01 -4.26 10.50
CA LEU A 186 1.11 -3.25 11.08
C LEU A 186 0.24 -3.85 12.18
N VAL A 187 -0.42 -4.98 11.92
CA VAL A 187 -1.27 -5.66 12.92
C VAL A 187 -0.46 -6.04 14.15
N TRP A 188 0.75 -6.59 13.96
CA TRP A 188 1.62 -6.97 15.07
C TRP A 188 1.98 -5.77 15.95
N VAL A 189 2.41 -4.67 15.33
CA VAL A 189 2.81 -3.44 16.01
C VAL A 189 1.63 -2.81 16.76
N VAL A 190 0.47 -2.72 16.11
CA VAL A 190 -0.74 -2.17 16.74
C VAL A 190 -1.20 -3.03 17.92
N LEU A 191 -1.22 -4.36 17.78
CA LEU A 191 -1.59 -5.27 18.87
C LEU A 191 -0.64 -5.18 20.05
N LEU A 192 0.66 -5.08 19.80
CA LEU A 192 1.65 -4.95 20.86
C LEU A 192 1.51 -3.62 21.60
N ARG A 193 1.33 -2.51 20.87
CA ARG A 193 1.10 -1.18 21.46
C ARG A 193 -0.16 -1.15 22.32
N TRP A 194 -1.24 -1.76 21.83
CA TRP A 194 -2.48 -1.89 22.61
C TRP A 194 -2.27 -2.66 23.91
N ARG A 195 -1.53 -3.79 23.88
CA ARG A 195 -1.18 -4.55 25.09
C ARG A 195 -0.29 -3.79 26.07
N MET A 196 0.51 -2.85 25.58
CA MET A 196 1.38 -1.99 26.40
C MET A 196 0.70 -0.69 26.86
N GLY A 197 -0.57 -0.46 26.51
CA GLY A 197 -1.28 0.79 26.80
C GLY A 197 -0.73 2.02 26.07
N GLN A 198 0.05 1.82 25.01
CA GLN A 198 0.66 2.90 24.23
C GLN A 198 -0.24 3.31 23.06
N PRO A 199 -0.30 4.61 22.70
CA PRO A 199 -1.02 5.03 21.51
C PRO A 199 -0.40 4.43 20.24
N PHE A 200 -1.25 4.02 19.28
CA PHE A 200 -0.79 3.33 18.07
C PHE A 200 0.07 4.21 17.14
N TYR A 201 0.10 5.53 17.31
CA TYR A 201 0.85 6.48 16.49
C TYR A 201 2.24 6.81 17.03
N VAL A 202 2.64 6.27 18.18
CA VAL A 202 3.98 6.46 18.74
C VAL A 202 4.97 5.51 18.07
N GLY A 203 6.09 6.03 17.56
CA GLY A 203 7.15 5.23 16.93
C GLY A 203 7.82 4.27 17.92
N ASP A 204 8.12 3.04 17.48
CA ASP A 204 8.84 2.05 18.28
C ASP A 204 9.74 1.14 17.41
N ASN A 205 10.56 0.31 18.07
CA ASN A 205 11.44 -0.68 17.43
C ASN A 205 10.82 -2.10 17.47
N ASN A 206 9.50 -2.21 17.35
CA ASN A 206 8.78 -3.49 17.47
C ASN A 206 8.35 -4.10 16.14
N HIS A 207 8.65 -3.42 15.03
CA HIS A 207 8.50 -3.95 13.67
C HIS A 207 9.29 -5.24 13.47
N LEU A 208 8.78 -6.12 12.60
CA LEU A 208 9.39 -7.40 12.22
C LEU A 208 10.85 -7.23 11.80
N SER A 209 11.15 -6.16 11.06
CA SER A 209 12.50 -5.77 10.64
C SER A 209 13.45 -5.61 11.83
N HIS A 210 13.09 -4.80 12.82
CA HIS A 210 13.88 -4.57 14.03
C HIS A 210 13.96 -5.83 14.91
N ARG A 211 12.92 -6.68 14.93
CA ARG A 211 12.96 -7.95 15.67
C ARG A 211 13.96 -8.93 15.07
N LEU A 212 14.02 -9.05 13.74
CA LEU A 212 15.06 -9.85 13.07
C LEU A 212 16.46 -9.35 13.43
N VAL A 213 16.66 -8.03 13.46
CA VAL A 213 17.93 -7.43 13.88
C VAL A 213 18.26 -7.72 15.34
N LYS A 214 17.26 -7.63 16.25
CA LYS A 214 17.43 -8.03 17.67
C LYS A 214 17.79 -9.52 17.83
N CYS A 215 17.39 -10.37 16.89
CA CYS A 215 17.79 -11.78 16.82
C CYS A 215 19.18 -12.00 16.20
N GLY A 216 19.95 -10.94 15.94
CA GLY A 216 21.33 -11.02 15.44
C GLY A 216 21.49 -10.90 13.92
N TRP A 217 20.43 -10.56 13.19
CA TRP A 217 20.52 -10.35 11.74
C TRP A 217 21.07 -8.96 11.42
N SER A 218 21.76 -8.81 10.29
CA SER A 218 22.05 -7.46 9.76
C SER A 218 20.78 -6.85 9.16
N GLN A 219 20.67 -5.52 9.15
CA GLN A 219 19.53 -4.81 8.56
C GLN A 219 19.30 -5.25 7.10
N THR A 220 20.37 -5.36 6.31
CA THR A 220 20.30 -5.84 4.92
C THR A 220 19.69 -7.24 4.82
N ARG A 221 20.09 -8.18 5.69
CA ARG A 221 19.54 -9.55 5.70
C ARG A 221 18.07 -9.55 6.08
N ALA A 222 17.67 -8.73 7.06
CA ALA A 222 16.28 -8.61 7.47
C ALA A 222 15.41 -8.07 6.32
N VAL A 223 15.86 -7.02 5.63
CA VAL A 223 15.16 -6.43 4.49
C VAL A 223 15.01 -7.41 3.34
N VAL A 224 16.11 -8.06 2.91
CA VAL A 224 16.08 -9.06 1.83
C VAL A 224 15.16 -10.23 2.18
N PHE A 225 15.15 -10.68 3.44
CA PHE A 225 14.23 -11.73 3.88
C PHE A 225 12.76 -11.31 3.76
N LEU A 226 12.43 -10.08 4.16
CA LEU A 226 11.06 -9.56 4.02
C LEU A 226 10.66 -9.36 2.56
N TRP A 227 11.61 -8.99 1.68
CA TRP A 227 11.39 -9.00 0.23
C TRP A 227 11.09 -10.41 -0.30
N LEU A 228 11.88 -11.41 0.09
CA LEU A 228 11.66 -12.80 -0.31
C LEU A 228 10.30 -13.33 0.17
N LEU A 229 9.92 -13.02 1.41
CA LEU A 229 8.61 -13.40 1.94
C LEU A 229 7.46 -12.73 1.17
N THR A 230 7.62 -11.46 0.80
CA THR A 230 6.66 -10.73 -0.05
C THR A 230 6.59 -11.36 -1.44
N ALA A 231 7.73 -11.74 -2.03
CA ALA A 231 7.77 -12.39 -3.34
C ALA A 231 7.10 -13.78 -3.32
N ILE A 232 7.31 -14.56 -2.26
CA ILE A 232 6.68 -15.87 -2.09
C ILE A 232 5.16 -15.73 -1.98
N THR A 233 4.69 -14.85 -1.09
CA THR A 233 3.24 -14.62 -0.89
C THR A 233 2.58 -14.02 -2.14
N GLY A 234 3.28 -13.12 -2.84
CA GLY A 234 2.89 -12.61 -4.15
C GLY A 234 2.81 -13.70 -5.22
N ALA A 235 3.80 -14.60 -5.30
CA ALA A 235 3.79 -15.72 -6.24
C ALA A 235 2.66 -16.71 -5.96
N VAL A 236 2.39 -17.03 -4.69
CA VAL A 236 1.25 -17.87 -4.29
C VAL A 236 -0.07 -17.24 -4.73
N SER A 237 -0.20 -15.91 -4.69
CA SER A 237 -1.41 -15.24 -5.17
C SER A 237 -1.62 -15.33 -6.69
N LEU A 238 -0.61 -15.75 -7.46
CA LEU A 238 -0.70 -15.90 -8.92
C LEU A 238 -1.09 -17.33 -9.35
N LEU A 239 -1.09 -18.29 -8.42
CA LEU A 239 -1.58 -19.66 -8.62
C LEU A 239 -3.11 -19.69 -8.56
#